data_AF-A0A438E8F4-F1
#
_entry.id   AF-A0A438E8F4-F1
#
_cell.length_a   1.000
_cell.length_b   1.000
_cell.length_c   1.000
_cell.angle_alpha   90.00
_cell.angle_beta   90.00
_cell.angle_gamma   90.00
#
_symmetry.space_group_name_H-M   'P 1'
#
loop_
_entity.id
_entity.type
_entity.pdbx_description
1 polymer ?
#
loop_
_entity_poly.entity_id
_entity_poly.type
_entity_poly.pdbx_seq_one_letter_code
_entity_poly.pdbx_strand_id
1 'polypeptide(L)'
;MMYMVRSPTVGMEPHMGVLTIHGSADEIIPVEDAVEFAKIIPNHKLHIIEGANHGYTSHQAELALVALNFIRTGLQEGKDKP
;
A
#
# COMPACT_ATOMS: atom_id res chain seq x y z
N MET A 1 -9.94 -5.49 4.10
CA MET A 1 -9.39 -4.59 5.13
C MET A 1 -8.37 -3.70 4.43
N MET A 2 -8.58 -2.37 4.41
CA MET A 2 -7.64 -1.42 3.78
C MET A 2 -6.40 -1.27 4.69
N TYR A 3 -5.30 -1.97 4.39
CA TYR A 3 -4.04 -1.77 5.11
C TYR A 3 -3.35 -0.53 4.58
N MET A 4 -3.60 0.63 5.19
CA MET A 4 -2.79 1.81 4.97
C MET A 4 -1.50 1.68 5.78
N VAL A 5 -0.40 1.30 5.13
CA VAL A 5 0.91 1.24 5.78
C VAL A 5 1.50 2.65 5.74
N ARG A 6 1.63 3.26 6.93
CA ARG A 6 2.44 4.47 7.15
C ARG A 6 3.78 4.04 7.74
N SER A 7 4.89 4.53 7.19
CA SER A 7 6.19 4.41 7.87
C SER A 7 6.20 5.31 9.12
N PRO A 8 6.66 4.85 10.30
CA PRO A 8 6.71 5.66 11.50
C PRO A 8 8.05 6.39 11.61
N THR A 9 8.09 7.70 11.36
CA THR A 9 9.13 8.57 11.91
C THR A 9 8.56 9.93 12.30
N VAL A 10 9.01 10.43 13.45
CA VAL A 10 8.70 11.75 13.98
C VAL A 10 9.25 12.83 13.05
N GLY A 11 8.41 13.77 12.65
CA GLY A 11 8.74 14.87 11.72
C GLY A 11 8.22 14.57 10.32
N MET A 12 7.11 15.22 9.95
CA MET A 12 6.51 15.11 8.62
C MET A 12 7.49 15.64 7.56
N GLU A 13 8.23 14.74 6.94
CA GLU A 13 8.96 15.04 5.70
C GLU A 13 8.09 14.68 4.48
N PRO A 14 8.13 15.48 3.39
CA PRO A 14 7.25 15.39 2.22
C PRO A 14 7.36 14.11 1.37
N HIS A 15 8.18 13.12 1.76
CA HIS A 15 8.53 11.93 0.98
C HIS A 15 8.01 10.62 1.58
N MET A 16 7.13 10.67 2.60
CA MET A 16 6.39 9.48 3.01
C MET A 16 5.23 9.19 2.06
N GLY A 17 5.42 8.27 1.12
CA GLY A 17 4.35 7.77 0.26
C GLY A 17 3.28 7.00 1.05
N VAL A 18 2.09 6.89 0.48
CA VAL A 18 1.01 6.03 0.97
C VAL A 18 0.86 4.84 0.03
N LEU A 19 0.75 3.63 0.58
CA LEU A 19 0.41 2.43 -0.20
C LEU A 19 -0.96 1.91 0.23
N THR A 20 -1.81 1.66 -0.77
CA THR A 20 -3.00 0.80 -0.64
C THR A 20 -2.74 -0.50 -1.38
N ILE A 21 -2.97 -1.62 -0.70
CA ILE A 21 -3.05 -2.95 -1.32
C ILE A 21 -4.52 -3.37 -1.25
N HIS A 22 -5.10 -3.75 -2.39
CA HIS A 22 -6.50 -4.19 -2.49
C HIS A 22 -6.59 -5.52 -3.24
N GLY A 23 -7.56 -6.37 -2.92
CA GLY A 23 -7.82 -7.59 -3.67
C GLY A 23 -8.94 -7.38 -4.70
N SER A 24 -8.75 -7.80 -5.95
CA SER A 24 -9.76 -7.57 -7.00
C SER A 24 -11.02 -8.44 -6.84
N ALA A 25 -10.96 -9.50 -6.04
CA ALA A 25 -12.09 -10.36 -5.68
C ALA A 25 -12.59 -10.07 -4.26
N ASP A 26 -12.38 -8.87 -3.74
CA ASP A 26 -12.98 -8.43 -2.48
C ASP A 26 -14.50 -8.24 -2.66
N GLU A 27 -15.26 -9.19 -2.14
CA GLU A 27 -16.73 -9.18 -2.20
C GLU A 27 -17.38 -8.24 -1.15
N ILE A 28 -16.60 -7.70 -0.21
CA ILE A 28 -17.09 -6.84 0.87
C ILE A 28 -16.90 -5.38 0.50
N ILE A 29 -15.72 -5.03 -0.02
CA ILE A 29 -15.38 -3.66 -0.42
C ILE A 29 -14.96 -3.65 -1.90
N PRO A 30 -15.71 -2.97 -2.78
CA PRO A 30 -15.40 -2.90 -4.20
C PRO A 30 -13.99 -2.34 -4.47
N VAL A 31 -13.33 -2.84 -5.51
CA VAL A 31 -11.98 -2.38 -5.87
C VAL A 31 -11.98 -0.92 -6.35
N GLU A 32 -13.10 -0.45 -6.85
CA GLU A 32 -13.32 0.92 -7.30
C GLU A 32 -13.11 1.94 -6.17
N ASP A 33 -13.45 1.60 -4.92
CA ASP A 33 -13.19 2.46 -3.78
C ASP A 33 -11.69 2.73 -3.61
N ALA A 34 -10.86 1.69 -3.77
CA ALA A 34 -9.41 1.82 -3.71
C ALA A 34 -8.86 2.69 -4.85
N VAL A 35 -9.48 2.62 -6.04
CA VAL A 35 -9.15 3.47 -7.19
C VAL A 35 -9.52 4.93 -6.93
N GLU A 36 -10.67 5.21 -6.32
CA GLU A 36 -11.05 6.58 -5.97
C GLU A 36 -10.16 7.17 -4.88
N PHE A 37 -9.77 6.39 -3.86
CA PHE A 37 -8.82 6.86 -2.85
C PHE A 37 -7.46 7.24 -3.44
N ALA A 38 -6.98 6.47 -4.42
CA ALA A 38 -5.70 6.73 -5.07
C ALA A 38 -5.66 8.09 -5.81
N LYS A 39 -6.81 8.60 -6.25
CA LYS A 39 -6.91 9.90 -6.92
C LYS A 39 -6.83 11.09 -5.94
N ILE A 40 -7.23 10.88 -4.69
CA ILE A 40 -7.40 11.95 -3.70
C ILE A 40 -6.16 12.10 -2.82
N ILE A 41 -5.44 11.00 -2.56
CA ILE A 41 -4.31 10.99 -1.65
C ILE A 41 -3.02 11.35 -2.43
N PRO A 42 -2.32 12.45 -2.08
CA PRO A 42 -1.05 12.78 -2.71
C PRO A 42 0.02 11.75 -2.34
N ASN A 43 1.00 11.53 -3.23
CA ASN A 43 2.08 10.55 -3.06
C ASN A 43 1.56 9.13 -2.76
N HIS A 44 0.45 8.75 -3.41
CA HIS A 44 -0.19 7.46 -3.24
C HIS A 44 0.24 6.45 -4.31
N LYS A 45 0.37 5.19 -3.90
CA LYS A 45 0.51 4.03 -4.76
C LYS A 45 -0.63 3.06 -4.46
N LEU A 46 -1.34 2.66 -5.49
CA LEU A 46 -2.31 1.57 -5.43
C LEU A 46 -1.67 0.30 -6.00
N HIS A 47 -1.85 -0.81 -5.30
CA HIS A 47 -1.49 -2.14 -5.77
C HIS A 47 -2.71 -3.06 -5.66
N ILE A 48 -3.15 -3.62 -6.78
CA ILE A 48 -4.26 -4.57 -6.81
C ILE A 48 -3.67 -5.97 -6.96
N ILE A 49 -4.02 -6.86 -6.05
CA ILE A 49 -3.70 -8.29 -6.14
C ILE A 49 -4.87 -8.99 -6.82
N GLU A 50 -4.63 -9.51 -8.01
CA GLU A 50 -5.67 -10.13 -8.81
C GLU A 50 -6.19 -11.43 -8.17
N GLY A 51 -7.52 -11.55 -8.07
CA GLY A 51 -8.17 -12.72 -7.48
C GLY A 51 -8.09 -12.79 -5.95
N ALA A 52 -7.45 -11.83 -5.27
CA ALA A 52 -7.44 -11.79 -3.82
C ALA A 52 -8.79 -11.34 -3.26
N ASN A 53 -9.25 -12.05 -2.24
CA ASN A 53 -10.44 -11.69 -1.47
C ASN A 53 -10.10 -10.68 -0.34
N HIS A 54 -11.12 -10.24 0.39
CA HIS A 54 -10.99 -9.27 1.49
C HIS A 54 -9.94 -9.64 2.54
N GLY A 55 -9.78 -10.95 2.78
CA GLY A 55 -8.87 -11.52 3.79
C GLY A 55 -7.54 -12.02 3.22
N TYR A 56 -7.28 -11.84 1.93
CA TYR A 56 -6.09 -12.33 1.22
C TYR A 56 -5.79 -13.81 1.49
N THR A 57 -6.80 -14.68 1.66
CA THR A 57 -6.65 -16.03 2.22
C THR A 57 -5.69 -16.95 1.45
N SER A 58 -5.54 -16.70 0.15
CA SER A 58 -4.60 -17.42 -0.73
C SER A 58 -3.43 -16.54 -1.23
N HIS A 59 -3.34 -15.30 -0.74
CA HIS A 59 -2.46 -14.25 -1.27
C HIS A 59 -1.64 -13.55 -0.19
N GLN A 60 -1.55 -14.11 1.04
CA GLN A 60 -0.84 -13.46 2.15
C GLN A 60 0.65 -13.28 1.86
N ALA A 61 1.27 -14.21 1.14
CA ALA A 61 2.68 -14.11 0.77
C ALA A 61 2.94 -12.93 -0.18
N GLU A 62 2.06 -12.73 -1.17
CA GLU A 62 2.12 -11.61 -2.09
C GLU A 62 1.85 -10.29 -1.36
N LEU A 63 0.80 -10.24 -0.54
CA LEU A 63 0.50 -9.10 0.33
C LEU A 63 1.72 -8.69 1.17
N ALA A 64 2.35 -9.66 1.83
CA ALA A 64 3.53 -9.43 2.67
C ALA A 64 4.72 -8.92 1.86
N LEU A 65 4.96 -9.47 0.68
CA LEU A 65 6.05 -9.08 -0.19
C LEU A 65 5.87 -7.64 -0.71
N VAL A 66 4.66 -7.29 -1.15
CA VAL A 66 4.34 -5.94 -1.64
C VAL A 66 4.51 -4.92 -0.50
N ALA A 67 3.99 -5.22 0.69
CA ALA A 67 4.13 -4.34 1.85
C ALA A 67 5.60 -4.17 2.27
N LEU A 68 6.37 -5.26 2.32
CA LEU A 68 7.77 -5.23 2.72
C LEU A 68 8.63 -4.45 1.72
N ASN A 69 8.39 -4.61 0.42
CA ASN A 69 9.11 -3.87 -0.61
C ASN A 69 8.87 -2.38 -0.49
N PHE A 70 7.62 -1.97 -0.26
CA PHE A 70 7.28 -0.56 -0.08
C PHE A 70 7.99 0.07 1.12
N ILE A 71 7.99 -0.61 2.26
CA ILE A 71 8.70 -0.16 3.46
C ILE A 71 10.21 -0.04 3.20
N ARG A 72 10.81 -1.02 2.51
CA ARG A 72 12.24 -1.03 2.20
C ARG A 72 12.65 0.11 1.28
N THR A 73 11.87 0.41 0.24
CA THR A 73 12.14 1.54 -0.66
C THR A 73 12.17 2.85 0.10
N GLY A 74 11.17 3.11 0.95
CA GLY A 74 11.13 4.34 1.77
C GLY A 74 12.30 4.46 2.76
N LEU A 75 12.86 3.33 3.23
CA LEU A 75 14.05 3.33 4.10
C LEU A 75 15.36 3.56 3.35
N GLN A 76 15.42 3.25 2.04
CA GLN A 76 16.62 3.43 1.21
C GLN A 76 16.73 4.86 0.68
N GLU A 77 15.62 5.47 0.29
CA GLU A 77 15.57 6.85 -0.19
C GLU A 77 16.04 7.87 0.88
N GLY A 78 15.98 7.53 2.16
CA GLY A 78 16.52 8.34 3.26
C GLY A 78 18.03 8.19 3.52
N LYS A 79 18.70 7.21 2.90
CA LYS A 79 20.14 6.93 3.13
C LYS A 79 21.08 7.49 2.06
N ASP A 80 20.54 7.85 0.89
CA ASP A 80 21.32 8.33 -0.26
C ASP A 80 21.32 9.87 -0.41
N LYS A 81 20.94 10.60 0.64
CA LYS A 81 20.97 12.07 0.65
C LYS A 81 22.31 12.56 1.25
N PRO A 82 23.12 13.36 0.52
CA PRO A 82 24.37 13.92 1.03
C PRO A 82 24.15 14.94 2.16
#